data_AF-A0A171ABP5-F1
#
_entry.id   AF-A0A171ABP5-F1
#
_cell.length_a   1.000
_cell.length_b   1.000
_cell.length_c   1.000
_cell.angle_alpha   90.00
_cell.angle_beta   90.00
_cell.angle_gamma   90.00
#
_symmetry.space_group_name_H-M   'P 1'
#
loop_
_entity.id
_entity.type
_entity.pdbx_description
1 polymer ?
#
loop_
_entity_poly.entity_id
_entity_poly.type
_entity_poly.pdbx_seq_one_letter_code
_entity_poly.pdbx_strand_id
1 'polypeptide(L)'
;KSERKPSVYALGEVVKLPPWLVFDKHVLAFDSYYLEKLHGTASYNVIVHRCKIYFFLEDGTIKVIEQKNPLHDGLSSGCIIHRQRIRYPAEGSEDFYDILDLNIGNDVEFFGKLFRLIDCDEFTRKFLNRLGIFVPDKIPLPEDPFSKMVKEKKQKTTKPPRLNKKMTLDEFLCDANRKLTFYAYWDDRDNENGIVHLLLVIYYVVDETIEIKDITEKDKVINILK
;
A
#
# COMPACT_ATOMS: atom_id res chain seq x y z
N LYS A 1 48.42 -29.80 -10.46
CA LYS A 1 47.74 -31.04 -10.91
C LYS A 1 46.44 -30.65 -11.62
N SER A 2 46.40 -30.84 -12.94
CA SER A 2 45.23 -30.87 -13.84
C SER A 2 44.21 -29.71 -13.80
N GLU A 3 44.52 -28.59 -14.46
CA GLU A 3 43.47 -27.70 -15.00
C GLU A 3 42.83 -28.37 -16.23
N ARG A 4 41.63 -28.91 -16.07
CA ARG A 4 40.74 -29.20 -17.20
C ARG A 4 39.76 -28.03 -17.31
N LYS A 5 39.96 -27.15 -18.30
CA LYS A 5 38.97 -26.11 -18.65
C LYS A 5 38.19 -26.59 -19.87
N PRO A 6 36.85 -26.56 -19.86
CA PRO A 6 36.07 -26.87 -21.04
C PRO A 6 36.30 -25.77 -22.09
N SER A 7 36.81 -26.18 -23.25
CA SER A 7 37.02 -25.35 -24.41
C SER A 7 35.68 -25.11 -25.12
N VAL A 8 35.02 -24.00 -24.83
CA VAL A 8 33.80 -23.59 -25.57
C VAL A 8 33.97 -22.24 -26.27
N TYR A 9 35.04 -21.49 -26.01
CA TYR A 9 35.27 -20.19 -26.64
C TYR A 9 36.68 -20.10 -27.21
N ALA A 10 36.78 -19.61 -28.45
CA ALA A 10 38.05 -19.31 -29.10
C ALA A 10 38.77 -18.17 -28.35
N LEU A 11 40.11 -18.25 -28.30
CA LEU A 11 41.00 -17.20 -27.79
C LEU A 11 40.97 -15.99 -28.72
N GLY A 12 39.89 -15.20 -28.62
CA GLY A 12 39.80 -13.82 -29.07
C GLY A 12 39.43 -12.99 -27.85
N GLU A 13 40.20 -11.94 -27.58
CA GLU A 13 40.07 -11.06 -26.41
C GLU A 13 38.64 -10.53 -26.27
N VAL A 14 37.82 -11.19 -25.45
CA VAL A 14 36.60 -10.58 -24.95
C VAL A 14 37.07 -9.57 -23.90
N VAL A 15 37.02 -8.29 -24.26
CA VAL A 15 37.17 -7.20 -23.30
C VAL A 15 36.18 -7.49 -22.17
N LYS A 16 36.69 -7.80 -20.97
CA LYS A 16 35.85 -7.95 -19.78
C LYS A 16 35.28 -6.58 -19.45
N LEU A 17 34.15 -6.25 -20.07
CA LEU A 17 33.45 -5.00 -19.82
C LEU A 17 33.07 -4.98 -18.33
N PRO A 18 33.27 -3.85 -17.64
CA PRO A 18 32.94 -3.74 -16.23
C PRO A 18 31.42 -3.93 -16.01
N PRO A 19 31.00 -4.48 -14.86
CA PRO A 19 29.58 -4.77 -14.58
C PRO A 19 28.64 -3.58 -14.78
N TRP A 20 29.08 -2.36 -14.46
CA TRP A 20 28.29 -1.14 -14.66
C TRP A 20 27.95 -0.86 -16.13
N LEU A 21 28.79 -1.32 -17.07
CA LEU A 21 28.56 -1.14 -18.50
C LEU A 21 27.76 -2.29 -19.10
N VAL A 22 27.91 -3.50 -18.55
CA VAL A 22 27.18 -4.70 -18.99
C VAL A 22 25.73 -4.69 -18.53
N PHE A 23 25.48 -4.21 -17.31
CA PHE A 23 24.17 -4.22 -16.67
C PHE A 23 23.55 -2.85 -16.48
N ASP A 24 24.07 -1.81 -17.16
CA ASP A 24 23.49 -0.47 -17.12
C ASP A 24 21.96 -0.55 -17.29
N LYS A 25 21.23 0.01 -16.30
CA LYS A 25 19.77 0.06 -16.22
C LYS A 25 19.00 -1.25 -16.08
N HIS A 26 19.67 -2.40 -15.92
CA HIS A 26 18.97 -3.65 -15.61
C HIS A 26 18.68 -3.76 -14.11
N VAL A 27 17.39 -3.78 -13.77
CA VAL A 27 16.91 -3.87 -12.39
C VAL A 27 15.99 -5.07 -12.28
N LEU A 28 16.24 -5.92 -11.29
CA LEU A 28 15.32 -6.99 -10.94
C LEU A 28 14.31 -6.45 -9.95
N ALA A 29 13.04 -6.67 -10.24
CA ALA A 29 11.93 -6.23 -9.39
C ALA A 29 11.14 -7.44 -8.90
N PHE A 30 10.86 -7.44 -7.59
CA PHE A 30 10.11 -8.46 -6.88
C PHE A 30 8.98 -7.81 -6.09
N ASP A 31 7.79 -8.39 -6.17
CA ASP A 31 6.70 -8.04 -5.29
C ASP A 31 6.81 -8.85 -3.99
N SER A 32 6.63 -8.18 -2.86
CA SER A 32 6.79 -8.77 -1.54
C SER A 32 5.78 -8.20 -0.54
N TYR A 33 5.70 -8.82 0.63
CA TYR A 33 4.98 -8.25 1.75
C TYR A 33 5.72 -8.51 3.07
N TYR A 34 5.49 -7.66 4.06
CA TYR A 34 5.85 -7.93 5.45
C TYR A 34 4.63 -7.80 6.35
N LEU A 35 4.70 -8.44 7.52
CA LEU A 35 3.63 -8.44 8.51
C LEU A 35 4.02 -7.54 9.67
N GLU A 36 3.17 -6.57 9.98
CA GLU A 36 3.33 -5.71 11.16
C GLU A 36 2.35 -6.13 12.26
N LYS A 37 2.89 -6.42 13.44
CA LYS A 37 2.09 -6.73 14.63
C LYS A 37 1.82 -5.44 15.39
N LEU A 38 0.56 -5.04 15.48
CA LEU A 38 0.15 -3.92 16.33
C LEU A 38 0.16 -4.34 17.80
N HIS A 39 0.81 -3.54 18.66
CA HIS A 39 0.77 -3.71 20.10
C HIS A 39 -0.40 -2.89 20.68
N GLY A 40 -1.30 -3.51 21.45
CA GLY A 40 -2.26 -2.76 22.28
C GLY A 40 -3.77 -3.02 22.10
N THR A 41 -4.20 -3.93 21.21
CA THR A 41 -5.63 -4.32 21.13
C THR A 41 -5.78 -5.83 21.27
N ALA A 42 -6.68 -6.27 22.16
CA ALA A 42 -6.97 -7.69 22.33
C ALA A 42 -7.44 -8.29 20.99
N SER A 43 -6.88 -9.44 20.61
CA SER A 43 -7.14 -10.24 19.39
C SER A 43 -6.60 -9.68 18.05
N TYR A 44 -5.32 -10.00 17.76
CA TYR A 44 -4.74 -10.22 16.42
C TYR A 44 -5.06 -9.21 15.28
N ASN A 45 -4.62 -7.96 15.40
CA ASN A 45 -4.56 -7.07 14.24
C ASN A 45 -3.15 -7.10 13.63
N VAL A 46 -2.89 -8.09 12.77
CA VAL A 46 -1.71 -8.09 11.88
C VAL A 46 -2.06 -7.28 10.64
N ILE A 47 -1.24 -6.28 10.34
CA ILE A 47 -1.35 -5.51 9.09
C ILE A 47 -0.39 -6.13 8.07
N VAL A 48 -0.89 -6.33 6.85
CA VAL A 48 -0.09 -6.78 5.72
C VAL A 48 0.33 -5.55 4.92
N HIS A 49 1.63 -5.28 4.88
CA HIS A 49 2.22 -4.20 4.09
C HIS A 49 2.77 -4.74 2.78
N ARG A 50 2.26 -4.23 1.66
CA ARG A 50 2.71 -4.61 0.31
C ARG A 50 3.92 -3.78 -0.07
N CYS A 51 4.94 -4.42 -0.60
CA CYS A 51 6.21 -3.79 -0.93
C CYS A 51 6.71 -4.24 -2.30
N LYS A 52 7.54 -3.42 -2.92
CA LYS A 52 8.30 -3.77 -4.11
C LYS A 52 9.79 -3.64 -3.80
N ILE A 53 10.52 -4.74 -3.98
CA ILE A 53 11.97 -4.82 -3.77
C ILE A 53 12.64 -4.73 -5.14
N TYR A 54 13.59 -3.82 -5.25
CA TYR A 54 14.41 -3.63 -6.44
C TYR A 54 15.84 -4.02 -6.13
N PHE A 55 16.43 -4.86 -6.97
CA PHE A 55 17.84 -5.24 -6.94
C PHE A 55 18.52 -4.71 -8.21
N PHE A 56 19.55 -3.87 -8.03
CA PHE A 56 20.28 -3.25 -9.13
C PHE A 56 21.48 -4.11 -9.49
N LEU A 57 21.49 -4.67 -10.71
CA LEU A 57 22.54 -5.59 -11.17
C LEU A 57 23.91 -4.90 -11.37
N GLU A 58 23.89 -3.57 -11.53
CA GLU A 58 25.10 -2.74 -11.70
C GLU A 58 26.04 -2.83 -10.49
N ASP A 59 25.49 -2.74 -9.27
CA ASP A 59 26.24 -2.55 -8.03
C ASP A 59 25.82 -3.47 -6.88
N GLY A 60 24.82 -4.33 -7.10
CA GLY A 60 24.27 -5.22 -6.08
C GLY A 60 23.56 -4.49 -4.94
N THR A 61 23.05 -3.28 -5.21
CA THR A 61 22.26 -2.52 -4.23
C THR A 61 20.79 -2.92 -4.24
N ILE A 62 20.12 -2.71 -3.10
CA ILE A 62 18.71 -3.00 -2.89
C ILE A 62 17.97 -1.72 -2.53
N LYS A 63 16.77 -1.55 -3.08
CA LYS A 63 15.82 -0.49 -2.71
C LYS A 63 14.46 -1.12 -2.42
N VAL A 64 13.80 -0.69 -1.36
CA VAL A 64 12.48 -1.20 -0.99
C VAL A 64 11.49 -0.06 -0.90
N ILE A 65 10.38 -0.20 -1.61
CA ILE A 65 9.31 0.80 -1.67
C ILE A 65 8.01 0.16 -1.19
N GLU A 66 7.32 0.81 -0.28
CA GLU A 66 5.98 0.43 0.13
C GLU A 66 4.96 0.85 -0.94
N GLN A 67 4.10 -0.09 -1.33
CA GLN A 67 3.01 0.19 -2.25
C GLN A 67 1.82 0.72 -1.47
N LYS A 68 1.14 1.74 -2.03
CA LYS A 68 -0.06 2.31 -1.41
C LYS A 68 -1.12 1.23 -1.22
N ASN A 69 -1.48 0.95 0.03
CA ASN A 69 -2.61 0.10 0.32
C ASN A 69 -3.89 0.96 0.31
N PRO A 70 -4.79 0.81 -0.68
CA PRO A 70 -6.00 1.61 -0.79
C PRO A 70 -7.02 1.34 0.33
N LEU A 71 -6.77 0.33 1.17
CA LEU A 71 -7.64 -0.02 2.29
C LEU A 71 -7.23 0.74 3.56
N HIS A 72 -5.97 1.12 3.69
CA HIS A 72 -5.43 1.84 4.85
C HIS A 72 -5.17 3.30 4.45
N ASP A 73 -6.25 4.10 4.37
CA ASP A 73 -6.28 5.44 3.75
C ASP A 73 -5.57 6.56 4.56
N GLY A 74 -4.55 6.20 5.33
CA GLY A 74 -3.75 7.11 6.15
C GLY A 74 -2.27 6.74 6.31
N LEU A 75 -1.83 5.57 5.80
CA LEU A 75 -0.42 5.20 5.86
C LEU A 75 0.34 5.79 4.66
N SER A 76 1.33 6.63 4.95
CA SER A 76 2.19 7.27 3.96
C SER A 76 2.95 6.22 3.16
N SER A 77 2.54 5.99 1.92
CA SER A 77 3.27 5.16 0.97
C SER A 77 4.62 5.82 0.68
N GLY A 78 5.72 5.08 0.83
CA GLY A 78 7.05 5.68 0.81
C GLY A 78 8.19 4.69 0.56
N CYS A 79 9.41 5.22 0.47
CA CYS A 79 10.61 4.42 0.37
C CYS A 79 10.96 3.90 1.77
N ILE A 80 10.83 2.59 2.00
CA ILE A 80 11.20 1.95 3.28
C ILE A 80 12.73 1.90 3.40
N ILE A 81 13.40 1.55 2.31
CA ILE A 81 14.86 1.41 2.27
C ILE A 81 15.37 2.12 1.01
N HIS A 82 16.19 3.15 1.22
CA HIS A 82 16.91 3.82 0.12
C HIS A 82 17.95 2.89 -0.52
N ARG A 83 18.30 3.14 -1.78
CA ARG A 83 19.25 2.31 -2.55
C ARG A 83 20.58 2.17 -1.80
N GLN A 84 20.87 0.97 -1.30
CA GLN A 84 22.12 0.65 -0.61
C GLN A 84 22.38 -0.86 -0.64
N ARG A 85 23.62 -1.29 -0.37
CA ARG A 85 23.91 -2.72 -0.16
C ARG A 85 23.44 -3.12 1.23
N ILE A 86 22.76 -4.26 1.34
CA ILE A 86 22.24 -4.77 2.60
C ILE A 86 23.06 -6.00 3.00
N ARG A 87 23.54 -6.01 4.25
CA ARG A 87 24.30 -7.14 4.81
C ARG A 87 23.38 -8.34 4.99
N TYR A 88 23.93 -9.53 4.75
CA TYR A 88 23.24 -10.78 5.02
C TYR A 88 23.16 -11.01 6.54
N PRO A 89 22.03 -11.50 7.09
CA PRO A 89 21.78 -11.55 8.54
C PRO A 89 22.56 -12.66 9.28
N ALA A 90 23.46 -13.39 8.64
CA ALA A 90 24.23 -14.46 9.31
C ALA A 90 25.24 -13.89 10.31
N GLU A 91 25.27 -14.45 11.52
CA GLU A 91 26.18 -14.02 12.58
C GLU A 91 27.65 -14.13 12.13
N GLY A 92 28.36 -12.99 12.15
CA GLY A 92 29.78 -12.91 11.81
C GLY A 92 30.10 -12.92 10.31
N SER A 93 29.09 -12.94 9.43
CA SER A 93 29.30 -12.77 8.00
C SER A 93 29.44 -11.29 7.63
N GLU A 94 30.40 -10.99 6.75
CA GLU A 94 30.52 -9.68 6.08
C GLU A 94 29.86 -9.69 4.69
N ASP A 95 29.12 -10.74 4.37
CA ASP A 95 28.50 -10.92 3.06
C ASP A 95 27.28 -10.00 2.89
N PHE A 96 27.00 -9.67 1.64
CA PHE A 96 25.83 -8.90 1.24
C PHE A 96 24.86 -9.82 0.52
N TYR A 97 23.57 -9.46 0.56
CA TYR A 97 22.57 -10.15 -0.26
C TYR A 97 22.96 -10.14 -1.74
N ASP A 98 22.79 -11.28 -2.39
CA ASP A 98 22.99 -11.44 -3.82
C ASP A 98 21.70 -11.91 -4.52
N ILE A 99 21.74 -11.95 -5.85
CA ILE A 99 20.62 -12.35 -6.72
C ILE A 99 20.13 -13.76 -6.38
N LEU A 100 21.03 -14.64 -5.95
CA LEU A 100 20.73 -16.03 -5.63
C LEU A 100 19.86 -16.19 -4.37
N ASP A 101 19.89 -15.21 -3.47
CA ASP A 101 19.09 -15.22 -2.23
C ASP A 101 17.65 -14.78 -2.49
N LEU A 102 17.42 -14.08 -3.61
CA LEU A 102 16.15 -13.47 -4.00
C LEU A 102 15.37 -14.37 -4.96
N ASN A 103 14.48 -15.20 -4.43
CA ASN A 103 13.54 -15.99 -5.24
C ASN A 103 12.13 -16.02 -4.63
N ILE A 104 11.12 -16.27 -5.46
CA ILE A 104 9.72 -16.34 -5.02
C ILE A 104 9.56 -17.45 -3.97
N GLY A 105 8.90 -17.13 -2.86
CA GLY A 105 8.74 -18.02 -1.72
C GLY A 105 9.81 -17.87 -0.65
N ASN A 106 10.95 -17.26 -0.94
CA ASN A 106 11.97 -17.01 0.07
C ASN A 106 11.58 -15.84 0.98
N ASP A 107 12.04 -15.93 2.23
CA ASP A 107 11.97 -14.85 3.21
C ASP A 107 13.32 -14.14 3.24
N VAL A 108 13.30 -12.80 3.13
CA VAL A 108 14.50 -11.96 3.26
C VAL A 108 14.33 -10.99 4.41
N GLU A 109 15.38 -10.85 5.22
CA GLU A 109 15.37 -9.97 6.39
C GLU A 109 16.18 -8.71 6.11
N PHE A 110 15.52 -7.55 6.13
CA PHE A 110 16.16 -6.25 6.01
C PHE A 110 15.89 -5.43 7.27
N PHE A 111 16.95 -5.04 7.98
CA PHE A 111 16.88 -4.20 9.18
C PHE A 111 15.84 -4.70 10.22
N GLY A 112 15.80 -6.01 10.48
CA GLY A 112 14.87 -6.63 11.44
C GLY A 112 13.44 -6.80 10.94
N LYS A 113 13.15 -6.46 9.67
CA LYS A 113 11.85 -6.73 9.02
C LYS A 113 11.98 -7.90 8.06
N LEU A 114 11.08 -8.88 8.18
CA LEU A 114 11.05 -10.08 7.35
C LEU A 114 10.04 -9.89 6.21
N PHE A 115 10.55 -9.92 4.98
CA PHE A 115 9.78 -9.77 3.74
C PHE A 115 9.67 -11.12 3.04
N ARG A 116 8.45 -11.55 2.74
CA ARG A 116 8.20 -12.72 1.88
C ARG A 116 8.10 -12.26 0.43
N LEU A 117 8.90 -12.84 -0.45
CA LEU A 117 8.81 -12.64 -1.90
C LEU A 117 7.65 -13.46 -2.47
N ILE A 118 6.74 -12.82 -3.21
CA ILE A 118 5.51 -13.46 -3.72
C ILE A 118 5.42 -13.52 -5.23
N ASP A 119 5.99 -12.55 -5.94
CA ASP A 119 5.96 -12.48 -7.40
C ASP A 119 7.17 -11.69 -7.91
N CYS A 120 7.40 -11.71 -9.21
CA CYS A 120 8.43 -10.90 -9.86
C CYS A 120 8.00 -10.45 -11.25
N ASP A 121 8.58 -9.35 -11.73
CA ASP A 121 8.29 -8.84 -13.06
C ASP A 121 8.73 -9.84 -14.14
N GLU A 122 8.10 -9.79 -15.32
CA GLU A 122 8.38 -10.71 -16.43
C GLU A 122 9.86 -10.68 -16.88
N PHE A 123 10.47 -9.49 -16.84
CA PHE A 123 11.90 -9.33 -17.10
C PHE A 123 12.75 -10.10 -16.08
N THR A 124 12.47 -9.93 -14.78
CA THR A 124 13.15 -10.63 -13.69
C THR A 124 13.07 -12.14 -13.87
N ARG A 125 11.88 -12.66 -14.18
CA ARG A 125 11.65 -14.09 -14.42
C ARG A 125 12.48 -14.61 -15.60
N LYS A 126 12.47 -13.92 -16.74
CA LYS A 126 13.28 -14.30 -17.91
C LYS A 126 14.78 -14.25 -17.62
N PHE A 127 15.22 -13.24 -16.88
CA PHE A 127 16.62 -13.07 -16.52
C PHE A 127 17.10 -14.21 -15.60
N LEU A 128 16.37 -14.52 -14.53
CA LEU A 128 16.70 -15.61 -13.61
C LEU A 128 16.69 -16.97 -14.31
N ASN A 129 15.68 -17.25 -15.15
CA ASN A 129 15.64 -18.48 -15.94
C ASN A 129 16.85 -18.60 -16.89
N ARG A 130 17.32 -17.50 -17.49
CA ARG A 130 18.53 -17.49 -18.34
C ARG A 130 19.81 -17.76 -17.54
N LEU A 131 19.84 -17.38 -16.26
CA LEU A 131 20.91 -17.74 -15.33
C LEU A 131 20.80 -19.19 -14.83
N GLY A 132 19.74 -19.93 -15.19
CA GLY A 132 19.49 -21.30 -14.73
C GLY A 132 18.79 -21.38 -13.38
N ILE A 133 18.27 -20.27 -12.87
CA ILE A 133 17.52 -20.22 -11.60
C ILE A 133 16.05 -20.44 -11.92
N PHE A 134 15.46 -21.51 -11.38
CA PHE A 134 14.04 -21.78 -11.49
C PHE A 134 13.24 -20.80 -10.62
N VAL A 135 12.30 -20.08 -11.24
CA VAL A 135 11.43 -19.12 -10.56
C VAL A 135 10.03 -19.72 -10.39
N PRO A 136 9.57 -19.96 -9.15
CA PRO A 136 8.22 -20.47 -8.87
C PRO A 136 7.07 -19.59 -9.40
N ASP A 137 5.86 -20.13 -9.39
CA ASP A 137 4.65 -19.37 -9.69
C ASP A 137 4.31 -18.38 -8.56
N LYS A 138 3.50 -17.36 -8.89
CA LYS A 138 3.10 -16.32 -7.95
C LYS A 138 2.36 -16.90 -6.74
N ILE A 139 2.68 -16.38 -5.56
CA ILE A 139 2.04 -16.76 -4.29
C ILE A 139 0.95 -15.74 -3.97
N PRO A 140 -0.27 -16.18 -3.58
CA PRO A 140 -1.32 -15.26 -3.19
C PRO A 140 -0.93 -14.51 -1.90
N LEU A 141 -1.26 -13.23 -1.85
CA LEU A 141 -1.07 -12.42 -0.64
C LEU A 141 -1.97 -12.94 0.50
N PRO A 142 -1.45 -13.02 1.74
CA PRO A 142 -2.28 -13.35 2.89
C PRO A 142 -3.33 -12.26 3.10
N GLU A 143 -4.54 -12.67 3.44
CA GLU A 143 -5.63 -11.73 3.75
C GLU A 143 -5.57 -11.31 5.22
N ASP A 144 -5.46 -10.00 5.46
CA ASP A 144 -5.63 -9.43 6.79
C ASP A 144 -7.12 -9.34 7.19
N PRO A 145 -7.44 -9.45 8.50
CA PRO A 145 -8.81 -9.35 9.00
C PRO A 145 -9.51 -8.06 8.55
N PHE A 146 -8.75 -6.96 8.47
CA PHE A 146 -9.28 -5.67 8.06
C PHE A 146 -9.68 -5.66 6.58
N SER A 147 -8.85 -6.18 5.67
CA SER A 147 -9.24 -6.34 4.27
C SER A 147 -10.52 -7.15 4.08
N LYS A 148 -10.72 -8.21 4.88
CA LYS A 148 -11.97 -9.01 4.83
C LYS A 148 -13.18 -8.16 5.20
N MET A 149 -13.11 -7.44 6.32
CA MET A 149 -14.19 -6.55 6.77
C MET A 149 -14.54 -5.47 5.75
N VAL A 150 -13.55 -4.87 5.09
CA VAL A 150 -13.79 -3.83 4.07
C VAL A 150 -14.40 -4.43 2.80
N LYS A 151 -13.94 -5.61 2.34
CA LYS A 151 -14.54 -6.31 1.20
C LYS A 151 -16.01 -6.64 1.46
N GLU A 152 -16.33 -7.15 2.64
CA GLU A 152 -17.71 -7.47 3.02
C GLU A 152 -18.60 -6.22 3.10
N LYS A 153 -18.09 -5.10 3.65
CA LYS A 153 -18.83 -3.83 3.66
C LYS A 153 -19.09 -3.32 2.24
N LYS A 154 -18.09 -3.37 1.35
CA LYS A 154 -18.25 -2.95 -0.07
C LYS A 154 -19.24 -3.82 -0.85
N GLN A 155 -19.32 -5.11 -0.54
CA GLN A 155 -20.29 -6.02 -1.16
C GLN A 155 -21.71 -5.78 -0.65
N LYS A 156 -21.88 -5.35 0.61
CA LYS A 156 -23.18 -5.03 1.22
C LYS A 156 -23.67 -3.62 0.89
N THR A 157 -22.78 -2.67 0.58
CA THR A 157 -23.18 -1.39 -0.02
C THR A 157 -23.59 -1.62 -1.47
N THR A 158 -24.83 -2.02 -1.70
CA THR A 158 -25.49 -1.70 -2.96
C THR A 158 -25.28 -0.20 -3.17
N LYS A 159 -24.65 0.20 -4.28
CA LYS A 159 -24.68 1.61 -4.71
C LYS A 159 -26.14 2.05 -4.53
N PRO A 160 -26.45 3.19 -3.87
CA PRO A 160 -27.82 3.69 -3.90
C PRO A 160 -28.23 3.67 -5.38
N PRO A 161 -29.41 3.14 -5.73
CA PRO A 161 -29.80 3.02 -7.12
C PRO A 161 -29.63 4.41 -7.71
N ARG A 162 -28.66 4.59 -8.62
CA ARG A 162 -28.56 5.83 -9.37
C ARG A 162 -29.89 5.92 -10.09
N LEU A 163 -30.76 6.81 -9.64
CA LEU A 163 -31.99 7.11 -10.34
C LEU A 163 -31.52 7.70 -11.67
N ASN A 164 -31.41 6.86 -12.70
CA ASN A 164 -31.27 7.30 -14.09
C ASN A 164 -32.61 7.90 -14.53
N LYS A 165 -33.19 8.80 -13.73
CA LYS A 165 -34.32 9.60 -14.14
C LYS A 165 -33.70 10.72 -14.98
N LYS A 166 -33.91 10.66 -16.30
CA LYS A 166 -33.71 11.83 -17.16
C LYS A 166 -34.72 12.89 -16.68
N MET A 167 -34.34 13.70 -15.70
CA MET A 167 -35.11 14.87 -15.34
C MET A 167 -35.02 15.86 -16.50
N THR A 168 -36.16 16.41 -16.88
CA THR A 168 -36.19 17.55 -17.81
C THR A 168 -35.62 18.78 -17.12
N LEU A 169 -35.06 19.73 -17.87
CA LEU A 169 -34.47 20.95 -17.33
C LEU A 169 -35.46 21.73 -16.43
N ASP A 170 -36.76 21.64 -16.74
CA ASP A 170 -37.83 22.26 -15.96
C ASP A 170 -38.05 21.60 -14.59
N GLU A 171 -37.92 20.27 -14.49
CA GLU A 171 -38.00 19.52 -13.22
C GLU A 171 -36.77 19.84 -12.33
N PHE A 172 -35.59 19.96 -12.94
CA PHE A 172 -34.36 20.40 -12.26
C PHE A 172 -34.45 21.84 -11.75
N LEU A 173 -35.01 22.77 -12.53
CA LEU A 173 -35.17 24.17 -12.13
C LEU A 173 -36.23 24.36 -11.03
N CYS A 174 -37.25 23.50 -10.99
CA CYS A 174 -38.28 23.55 -9.95
C CYS A 174 -37.78 22.97 -8.61
N ASP A 175 -36.96 21.91 -8.64
CA ASP A 175 -36.39 21.29 -7.44
C ASP A 175 -35.05 21.92 -6.98
N ALA A 176 -34.36 22.70 -7.83
CA ALA A 176 -33.03 23.31 -7.53
C ALA A 176 -32.93 24.10 -6.21
N ASN A 177 -34.06 24.60 -5.68
CA ASN A 177 -34.10 25.36 -4.43
C ASN A 177 -34.84 24.64 -3.28
N ARG A 178 -35.27 23.39 -3.46
CA ARG A 178 -35.91 22.61 -2.39
C ARG A 178 -34.85 22.01 -1.49
N LYS A 179 -34.60 22.71 -0.39
CA LYS A 179 -33.80 22.23 0.73
C LYS A 179 -34.69 22.03 1.95
N LEU A 180 -34.48 20.93 2.66
CA LEU A 180 -35.03 20.75 4.01
C LEU A 180 -33.98 21.24 5.00
N THR A 181 -34.38 22.14 5.89
CA THR A 181 -33.49 22.70 6.90
C THR A 181 -33.99 22.29 8.28
N PHE A 182 -33.12 21.62 9.03
CA PHE A 182 -33.40 21.14 10.38
C PHE A 182 -32.44 21.81 11.36
N TYR A 183 -32.96 22.17 12.53
CA TYR A 183 -32.15 22.57 13.66
C TYR A 183 -31.87 21.33 14.50
N ALA A 184 -30.60 21.10 14.79
CA ALA A 184 -30.13 20.00 15.62
C ALA A 184 -29.13 20.55 16.65
N TYR A 185 -28.84 19.73 17.67
CA TYR A 185 -27.74 20.01 18.59
C TYR A 185 -26.89 18.76 18.76
N TRP A 186 -25.60 18.96 18.96
CA TRP A 186 -24.65 17.91 19.33
C TRP A 186 -24.10 18.24 20.71
N ASP A 187 -24.40 17.37 21.67
CA ASP A 187 -24.01 17.53 23.06
C ASP A 187 -22.68 16.80 23.32
N ASP A 188 -21.59 17.55 23.40
CA ASP A 188 -20.24 17.00 23.66
C ASP A 188 -19.76 17.24 25.10
N ARG A 189 -20.68 17.57 26.03
CA ARG A 189 -20.34 17.97 27.42
C ARG A 189 -19.63 16.91 28.27
N ASP A 190 -19.61 15.66 27.83
CA ASP A 190 -18.92 14.57 28.53
C ASP A 190 -17.39 14.65 28.40
N ASN A 191 -16.86 15.53 27.54
CA ASN A 191 -15.44 15.74 27.32
C ASN A 191 -14.88 16.93 28.15
N GLU A 192 -13.58 16.94 28.48
CA GLU A 192 -12.98 17.94 29.42
C GLU A 192 -13.15 19.41 28.99
N ASN A 193 -13.34 19.67 27.69
CA ASN A 193 -13.65 21.00 27.13
C ASN A 193 -14.90 20.97 26.24
N GLY A 194 -15.81 20.03 26.50
CA GLY A 194 -17.01 19.79 25.72
C GLY A 194 -18.02 20.93 25.76
N ILE A 195 -18.54 21.35 24.61
CA ILE A 195 -19.63 22.33 24.52
C ILE A 195 -20.81 21.74 23.74
N VAL A 196 -22.00 22.33 23.92
CA VAL A 196 -23.15 21.97 23.09
C VAL A 196 -23.06 22.74 21.79
N HIS A 197 -22.90 22.01 20.68
CA HIS A 197 -22.88 22.57 19.34
C HIS A 197 -24.32 22.67 18.81
N LEU A 198 -24.74 23.85 18.37
CA LEU A 198 -25.97 23.99 17.59
C LEU A 198 -25.66 23.82 16.11
N LEU A 199 -26.36 22.90 15.47
CA LEU A 199 -26.14 22.52 14.09
C LEU A 199 -27.34 22.88 13.23
N LEU A 200 -27.06 23.41 12.05
CA LEU A 200 -28.03 23.55 10.97
C LEU A 200 -27.78 22.45 9.94
N VAL A 201 -28.69 21.49 9.86
CA VAL A 201 -28.61 20.38 8.90
C VAL A 201 -29.46 20.72 7.69
N ILE A 202 -28.82 20.88 6.55
CA ILE A 202 -29.46 21.18 5.27
C ILE A 202 -29.41 19.93 4.41
N TYR A 203 -30.58 19.42 4.02
CA TYR A 203 -30.71 18.33 3.06
C TYR A 203 -31.15 18.87 1.70
N TYR A 204 -30.35 18.64 0.67
CA TYR A 204 -30.65 19.01 -0.70
C TYR A 204 -31.42 17.86 -1.37
N VAL A 205 -32.68 18.12 -1.72
CA VAL A 205 -33.57 17.09 -2.30
C VAL A 205 -33.12 16.69 -3.72
N VAL A 206 -32.39 17.57 -4.40
CA VAL A 206 -31.96 17.42 -5.80
C VAL A 206 -30.92 16.31 -5.97
N ASP A 207 -29.94 16.24 -5.08
CA ASP A 207 -28.81 15.32 -5.16
C ASP A 207 -28.64 14.44 -3.91
N GLU A 208 -29.63 14.48 -3.02
CA GLU A 208 -29.67 13.77 -1.74
C GLU A 208 -28.46 14.04 -0.83
N THR A 209 -27.78 15.18 -1.02
CA THR A 209 -26.63 15.57 -0.20
C THR A 209 -27.05 16.25 1.09
N ILE A 210 -26.22 16.10 2.12
CA ILE A 210 -26.41 16.74 3.43
C ILE A 210 -25.23 17.69 3.68
N GLU A 211 -25.54 18.93 4.02
CA GLU A 211 -24.60 19.93 4.49
C GLU A 211 -24.89 20.23 5.96
N ILE A 212 -23.89 20.13 6.83
CA ILE A 212 -24.00 20.40 8.26
C ILE A 212 -23.20 21.66 8.56
N LYS A 213 -23.86 22.69 9.11
CA LYS A 213 -23.21 23.95 9.53
C LYS A 213 -23.27 24.06 11.04
N ASP A 214 -22.12 24.32 11.65
CA ASP A 214 -22.06 24.72 13.06
C ASP A 214 -22.45 26.21 13.17
N ILE A 215 -23.54 26.47 13.89
CA ILE A 215 -24.09 27.81 14.15
C ILE A 215 -23.95 28.22 15.62
N THR A 216 -23.10 27.54 16.38
CA THR A 216 -22.83 27.84 17.78
C THR A 216 -22.23 29.25 17.90
N GLU A 217 -23.03 30.21 18.37
CA GLU A 217 -22.55 31.55 18.66
C GLU A 217 -21.63 31.49 19.90
N LYS A 218 -20.36 31.87 19.74
CA LYS A 218 -19.34 31.81 20.79
C LYS A 218 -19.66 32.68 22.03
N ASP A 219 -20.60 33.62 21.91
CA ASP A 219 -20.92 34.61 22.94
C ASP A 219 -22.33 34.45 23.57
N LYS A 220 -23.11 33.44 23.18
CA LYS A 220 -24.44 33.20 23.78
C LYS A 220 -24.42 31.97 24.67
N VAL A 221 -24.66 32.18 25.97
CA VAL A 221 -24.98 31.09 26.91
C VAL A 221 -26.38 30.58 26.60
N ILE A 222 -26.47 29.39 26.01
CA ILE A 222 -27.76 28.78 25.63
C ILE A 222 -28.17 27.82 26.75
N ASN A 223 -29.10 28.25 27.60
CA ASN A 223 -29.76 27.36 28.56
C ASN A 223 -30.81 26.54 27.82
N ILE A 224 -30.55 25.24 27.64
CA ILE A 224 -31.55 24.29 27.15
C ILE A 224 -32.49 23.98 28.31
N LEU A 225 -33.74 24.43 28.23
CA LEU A 225 -34.81 23.99 29.14
C LEU A 225 -35.09 22.51 28.88
N LYS A 226 -34.94 21.70 29.94
CA LYS A 226 -35.32 20.28 29.96
C LYS A 226 -36.83 20.10 29.93
#